data_AF-A0AB38A1G4-F1
#
_entry.id   AF-A0AB38A1G4-F1
#
_cell.length_a   1.000
_cell.length_b   1.000
_cell.length_c   1.000
_cell.angle_alpha   90.00
_cell.angle_beta   90.00
_cell.angle_gamma   90.00
#
_symmetry.space_group_name_H-M   'P 1'
#
loop_
_entity.id
_entity.type
_entity.pdbx_description
1 polymer ?
#
loop_
_entity_poly.entity_id
_entity_poly.type
_entity_poly.pdbx_seq_one_letter_code
_entity_poly.pdbx_strand_id
1 'polypeptide(L)'
;MKKKEIVLVSILGILTIAIVLFGYKYAAGKKEALLNEGEKQTETVSEVVSSQESTVAESDTSEAYAQFLAAFAENRSSASVVDYLQYVHHHTKEVNVAFFGDVASDAVWAKAAITGIQADFPLENLTTSFFSHPSDSSSVYLSSQYVQEMVASSPDVIFYTIPAKIDQVVDISLADSTQNIYKIYDEIRSALPDALIVLVTPPPAEAKVADWNSRALDYRNYTNNLVEENAALTVPLYDLHADFFAELTNRGETLANFMDAAGLELNEAGQQLYGEMFANSLRIRMINTTAGLYVEGEKPAYTPIAPTLVVPVAPVTVIEEAVSEETVYEEPVYEEPTYVAPYVEPIINDTLPNTSNSTATDANTDDTETSTNMETNGTTSN
;
A
#
# COMPACT_ATOMS: atom_id res chain seq x y z
N MET A 1 -30.65 -28.86 -35.61
CA MET A 1 -29.18 -28.90 -35.41
C MET A 1 -28.65 -30.19 -35.99
N LYS A 2 -27.68 -30.09 -36.90
CA LYS A 2 -27.28 -31.19 -37.78
C LYS A 2 -26.27 -32.06 -37.02
N LYS A 3 -26.44 -33.39 -37.08
CA LYS A 3 -25.65 -34.44 -36.40
C LYS A 3 -24.12 -34.31 -36.46
N LYS A 4 -23.58 -33.40 -37.28
CA LYS A 4 -22.14 -33.10 -37.42
C LYS A 4 -21.59 -32.18 -36.31
N GLU A 5 -22.42 -31.34 -35.69
CA GLU A 5 -21.98 -30.40 -34.63
C GLU A 5 -21.78 -31.10 -33.28
N ILE A 6 -22.59 -32.11 -32.97
CA ILE A 6 -22.47 -32.92 -31.75
C ILE A 6 -21.20 -33.79 -31.76
N VAL A 7 -20.78 -34.27 -32.94
CA VAL A 7 -19.56 -35.08 -33.08
C VAL A 7 -18.30 -34.25 -32.87
N LEU A 8 -18.29 -32.98 -33.29
CA LEU A 8 -17.14 -32.08 -33.13
C LEU A 8 -16.90 -31.73 -31.65
N VAL A 9 -17.97 -31.48 -30.89
CA VAL A 9 -17.90 -31.15 -29.46
C VAL A 9 -17.38 -32.33 -28.64
N SER A 10 -17.79 -33.57 -28.97
CA SER A 10 -17.30 -34.77 -28.29
C SER A 10 -15.82 -35.05 -28.57
N ILE A 11 -15.32 -34.76 -29.77
CA ILE A 11 -13.89 -34.94 -30.09
C ILE A 11 -13.02 -33.91 -29.34
N LEU A 12 -13.50 -32.67 -29.21
CA LEU A 12 -12.77 -31.62 -28.49
C LEU A 12 -12.67 -31.93 -26.99
N GLY A 13 -13.72 -32.48 -26.38
CA GLY A 13 -13.70 -32.92 -24.97
C GLY A 13 -12.77 -34.09 -24.69
N ILE A 14 -12.63 -35.04 -25.62
CA ILE A 14 -11.67 -36.15 -25.49
C ILE A 14 -10.23 -35.65 -25.63
N LEU A 15 -9.99 -34.63 -26.46
CA LEU A 15 -8.67 -34.06 -26.67
C LEU A 15 -8.15 -33.31 -25.42
N THR A 16 -9.01 -32.55 -24.73
CA THR A 16 -8.64 -31.88 -23.47
C THR A 16 -8.33 -32.88 -22.35
N ILE A 17 -9.13 -33.94 -22.23
CA ILE A 17 -8.85 -35.01 -21.25
C ILE A 17 -7.52 -35.72 -21.57
N ALA A 18 -7.22 -35.94 -22.86
CA ALA A 18 -5.93 -36.51 -23.26
C ALA A 18 -4.75 -35.59 -22.92
N ILE A 19 -4.86 -34.28 -23.11
CA ILE A 19 -3.79 -33.32 -22.76
C ILE A 19 -3.54 -33.29 -21.25
N VAL A 20 -4.59 -33.31 -20.43
CA VAL A 20 -4.47 -33.37 -18.95
C VAL A 20 -3.81 -34.68 -18.50
N LEU A 21 -4.20 -35.82 -19.09
CA LEU A 21 -3.60 -37.13 -18.77
C LEU A 21 -2.15 -37.25 -19.25
N PHE A 22 -1.82 -36.71 -20.42
CA PHE A 22 -0.44 -36.67 -20.91
C PHE A 22 0.43 -35.70 -20.11
N GLY A 23 -0.10 -34.55 -19.67
CA GLY A 23 0.59 -33.63 -18.77
C GLY A 23 0.90 -34.27 -17.41
N TYR A 24 -0.06 -35.01 -16.84
CA TYR A 24 0.13 -35.74 -15.59
C TYR A 24 1.18 -36.86 -15.73
N LYS A 25 1.15 -37.61 -16.85
CA LYS A 25 2.17 -38.63 -17.14
C LYS A 25 3.56 -38.06 -17.43
N TYR A 26 3.65 -36.89 -18.06
CA TYR A 26 4.93 -36.23 -18.33
C TYR A 26 5.59 -35.70 -17.03
N ALA A 27 4.80 -35.17 -16.10
CA ALA A 27 5.28 -34.76 -14.78
C ALA A 27 5.73 -35.96 -13.93
N ALA A 28 4.99 -37.08 -13.97
CA ALA A 28 5.37 -38.32 -13.28
C ALA A 28 6.66 -38.95 -13.84
N GLY A 29 6.83 -38.98 -15.17
CA GLY A 29 8.04 -39.51 -15.81
C GLY A 29 9.30 -38.68 -15.53
N LYS A 30 9.16 -37.35 -15.35
CA LYS A 30 10.29 -36.47 -14.98
C LYS A 30 10.70 -36.68 -13.51
N LYS A 31 9.76 -37.01 -12.63
CA LYS A 31 10.03 -37.42 -11.23
C LYS A 31 10.76 -38.77 -11.18
N GLU A 32 10.36 -39.73 -12.02
CA GLU A 32 10.98 -41.05 -12.10
C GLU A 32 12.39 -41.03 -12.74
N ALA A 33 12.65 -40.12 -13.68
CA ALA A 33 13.99 -39.90 -14.23
C ALA A 33 14.95 -39.27 -13.22
N LEU A 34 14.47 -38.33 -12.38
CA LEU A 34 15.26 -37.72 -11.30
C LEU A 34 15.53 -38.70 -10.15
N LEU A 35 14.61 -39.65 -9.90
CA LEU A 35 14.81 -40.72 -8.92
C LEU A 35 15.79 -41.80 -9.42
N ASN A 36 15.69 -42.24 -10.68
CA ASN A 36 16.63 -43.21 -11.27
C ASN A 36 18.06 -42.68 -11.43
N GLU A 37 18.25 -41.35 -11.54
CA GLU A 37 19.58 -40.73 -11.54
C GLU A 37 20.18 -40.63 -10.12
N GLY A 38 19.33 -40.62 -9.08
CA GLY A 38 19.73 -40.79 -7.68
C GLY A 38 19.97 -42.26 -7.27
N GLU A 39 19.31 -43.22 -7.92
CA GLU A 39 19.38 -44.66 -7.60
C GLU A 39 20.66 -45.35 -8.13
N LYS A 40 21.45 -44.69 -8.99
CA LYS A 40 22.76 -45.20 -9.45
C LYS A 40 23.90 -45.02 -8.45
N GLN A 41 23.67 -44.43 -7.27
CA GLN A 41 24.70 -44.21 -6.25
C GLN A 41 24.60 -45.13 -5.02
N THR A 42 23.63 -46.05 -4.96
CA THR A 42 23.41 -46.90 -3.77
C THR A 42 23.24 -48.38 -4.11
N GLU A 43 23.90 -48.86 -5.17
CA GLU A 43 23.93 -50.28 -5.53
C GLU A 43 25.06 -51.06 -4.80
N THR A 44 25.22 -50.87 -3.49
CA THR A 44 26.01 -51.80 -2.65
C THR A 44 25.61 -51.69 -1.19
N VAL A 45 24.50 -52.31 -0.77
CA VAL A 45 24.41 -53.22 0.39
C VAL A 45 23.09 -54.00 0.25
N SER A 46 23.21 -55.21 -0.24
CA SER A 46 22.13 -56.21 -0.29
C SER A 46 21.64 -56.61 1.10
N GLU A 47 20.31 -56.77 1.18
CA GLU A 47 19.62 -57.96 1.70
C GLU A 47 19.63 -58.17 3.23
N VAL A 48 18.44 -58.10 3.85
CA VAL A 48 17.83 -59.14 4.72
C VAL A 48 16.52 -58.61 5.37
N VAL A 49 15.47 -59.45 5.37
CA VAL A 49 14.13 -59.40 6.05
C VAL A 49 13.06 -58.50 5.39
N SER A 50 12.10 -59.01 4.60
CA SER A 50 10.89 -59.80 4.95
C SER A 50 9.88 -59.08 5.88
N SER A 51 8.69 -58.81 5.32
CA SER A 51 7.40 -58.65 6.00
C SER A 51 7.27 -57.54 7.05
N GLN A 52 6.77 -56.38 6.62
CA GLN A 52 5.91 -55.52 7.45
C GLN A 52 4.99 -54.67 6.56
N GLU A 53 3.72 -54.74 6.91
CA GLU A 53 2.64 -53.79 6.62
C GLU A 53 3.17 -52.35 6.61
N SER A 54 2.93 -51.57 5.55
CA SER A 54 3.41 -50.20 5.42
C SER A 54 2.76 -49.28 6.45
N THR A 55 3.29 -49.27 7.66
CA THR A 55 3.33 -48.10 8.52
C THR A 55 4.27 -47.10 7.85
N VAL A 56 3.73 -46.05 7.24
CA VAL A 56 4.53 -44.82 7.05
C VAL A 56 4.87 -44.37 8.46
N ALA A 57 6.14 -44.49 8.84
CA ALA A 57 6.57 -44.28 10.21
C ALA A 57 6.40 -42.80 10.61
N GLU A 58 5.79 -42.54 11.77
CA GLU A 58 5.74 -41.22 12.42
C GLU A 58 7.14 -40.56 12.59
N SER A 59 8.22 -41.34 12.47
CA SER A 59 9.59 -40.82 12.49
C SER A 59 9.93 -39.92 11.31
N ASP A 60 9.40 -40.22 10.11
CA ASP A 60 9.76 -39.51 8.88
C ASP A 60 9.09 -38.13 8.82
N THR A 61 7.91 -37.97 9.43
CA THR A 61 7.23 -36.68 9.57
C THR A 61 7.83 -35.82 10.68
N SER A 62 8.29 -36.43 11.78
CA SER A 62 8.95 -35.69 12.88
C SER A 62 10.32 -35.13 12.48
N GLU A 63 11.11 -35.85 11.68
CA GLU A 63 12.44 -35.40 11.26
C GLU A 63 12.34 -34.29 10.20
N ALA A 64 11.51 -34.46 9.17
CA ALA A 64 11.26 -33.43 8.16
C ALA A 64 10.74 -32.13 8.79
N TYR A 65 9.95 -32.25 9.85
CA TYR A 65 9.41 -31.10 10.58
C TYR A 65 10.44 -30.42 11.49
N ALA A 66 11.29 -31.18 12.17
CA ALA A 66 12.43 -30.62 12.90
C ALA A 66 13.39 -29.88 11.97
N GLN A 67 13.60 -30.41 10.75
CA GLN A 67 14.36 -29.74 9.69
C GLN A 67 13.69 -28.44 9.22
N PHE A 68 12.36 -28.42 9.07
CA PHE A 68 11.61 -27.19 8.78
C PHE A 68 11.81 -26.13 9.87
N LEU A 69 11.65 -26.49 11.15
CA LEU A 69 11.81 -25.54 12.26
C LEU A 69 13.24 -24.98 12.32
N ALA A 70 14.25 -25.84 12.15
CA ALA A 70 15.65 -25.39 12.09
C ALA A 70 15.90 -24.46 10.91
N ALA A 71 15.42 -24.82 9.71
CA ALA A 71 15.55 -23.99 8.51
C ALA A 71 14.80 -22.65 8.65
N PHE A 72 13.61 -22.66 9.26
CA PHE A 72 12.84 -21.45 9.53
C PHE A 72 13.57 -20.55 10.52
N ALA A 73 14.05 -21.11 11.65
CA ALA A 73 14.80 -20.38 12.67
C ALA A 73 16.06 -19.71 12.09
N GLU A 74 16.78 -20.38 11.18
CA GLU A 74 17.94 -19.82 10.49
C GLU A 74 17.57 -18.70 9.50
N ASN A 75 16.38 -18.76 8.90
CA ASN A 75 15.95 -17.86 7.81
C ASN A 75 14.86 -16.86 8.21
N ARG A 76 14.62 -16.61 9.50
CA ARG A 76 13.55 -15.71 9.98
C ARG A 76 13.61 -14.30 9.41
N SER A 77 14.80 -13.81 9.05
CA SER A 77 14.96 -12.50 8.41
C SER A 77 14.42 -12.43 6.97
N SER A 78 14.09 -13.58 6.37
CA SER A 78 13.58 -13.73 5.02
C SER A 78 12.75 -15.01 4.93
N ALA A 79 11.54 -14.98 5.51
CA ALA A 79 10.60 -16.10 5.49
C ALA A 79 9.21 -15.66 5.01
N SER A 80 8.41 -16.60 4.52
CA SER A 80 7.02 -16.31 4.16
C SER A 80 6.13 -16.21 5.41
N VAL A 81 5.00 -15.50 5.31
CA VAL A 81 4.02 -15.47 6.41
C VAL A 81 3.42 -16.86 6.64
N VAL A 82 3.23 -17.67 5.59
CA VAL A 82 2.74 -19.06 5.75
C VAL A 82 3.71 -19.91 6.57
N ASP A 83 5.01 -19.78 6.35
CA ASP A 83 6.00 -20.48 7.17
C ASP A 83 5.95 -19.99 8.63
N TYR A 84 5.78 -18.68 8.83
CA TYR A 84 5.60 -18.11 10.17
C TYR A 84 4.31 -18.60 10.85
N LEU A 85 3.19 -18.70 10.14
CA LEU A 85 1.93 -19.22 10.68
C LEU A 85 2.06 -20.69 11.12
N GLN A 86 2.75 -21.52 10.31
CA GLN A 86 3.07 -22.90 10.68
C GLN A 86 3.99 -22.98 11.90
N TYR A 87 4.98 -22.10 11.97
CA TYR A 87 5.87 -21.96 13.13
C TYR A 87 5.10 -21.55 14.38
N VAL A 88 4.18 -20.59 14.31
CA VAL A 88 3.36 -20.20 15.48
C VAL A 88 2.47 -21.36 15.89
N HIS A 89 1.70 -21.93 14.94
CA HIS A 89 0.81 -23.06 15.19
C HIS A 89 1.53 -24.22 15.87
N HIS A 90 2.79 -24.46 15.51
CA HIS A 90 3.61 -25.48 16.18
C HIS A 90 3.67 -25.31 17.69
N HIS A 91 3.96 -24.08 18.12
CA HIS A 91 4.33 -23.74 19.49
C HIS A 91 3.11 -23.47 20.36
N THR A 92 2.09 -22.83 19.80
CA THR A 92 0.90 -22.39 20.53
C THR A 92 -0.31 -23.32 20.33
N LYS A 93 -0.32 -24.13 19.26
CA LYS A 93 -1.48 -24.92 18.78
C LYS A 93 -2.70 -24.11 18.35
N GLU A 94 -2.59 -22.79 18.37
CA GLU A 94 -3.63 -21.82 18.02
C GLU A 94 -2.97 -20.67 17.25
N VAL A 95 -3.66 -20.11 16.25
CA VAL A 95 -3.12 -18.98 15.49
C VAL A 95 -4.17 -17.90 15.38
N ASN A 96 -3.89 -16.71 15.87
CA ASN A 96 -4.80 -15.58 15.88
C ASN A 96 -4.35 -14.55 14.85
N VAL A 97 -5.08 -14.43 13.74
CA VAL A 97 -4.83 -13.44 12.69
C VAL A 97 -5.77 -12.26 12.88
N ALA A 98 -5.24 -11.04 12.95
CA ALA A 98 -6.01 -9.81 12.94
C ALA A 98 -5.83 -9.03 11.64
N PHE A 99 -6.93 -8.51 11.10
CA PHE A 99 -6.94 -7.47 10.09
C PHE A 99 -7.31 -6.15 10.75
N PHE A 100 -6.52 -5.11 10.52
CA PHE A 100 -6.66 -3.82 11.20
C PHE A 100 -6.58 -2.66 10.20
N GLY A 101 -7.32 -1.58 10.46
CA GLY A 101 -7.26 -0.33 9.70
C GLY A 101 -8.28 -0.25 8.57
N ASP A 102 -7.84 0.19 7.38
CA ASP A 102 -8.70 0.41 6.20
C ASP A 102 -9.06 -0.91 5.50
N VAL A 103 -9.82 -1.73 6.22
CA VAL A 103 -10.28 -3.05 5.80
C VAL A 103 -11.76 -3.20 6.16
N ALA A 104 -12.57 -3.72 5.25
CA ALA A 104 -13.97 -3.99 5.51
C ALA A 104 -14.14 -5.06 6.61
N SER A 105 -15.15 -4.92 7.46
CA SER A 105 -15.43 -5.86 8.57
C SER A 105 -15.79 -7.26 8.07
N ASP A 106 -16.24 -7.35 6.83
CA ASP A 106 -16.56 -8.58 6.15
C ASP A 106 -15.62 -8.91 4.98
N ALA A 107 -14.47 -8.23 4.87
CA ALA A 107 -13.51 -8.33 3.77
C ALA A 107 -13.39 -9.74 3.18
N VAL A 108 -14.16 -9.99 2.12
CA VAL A 108 -14.36 -11.33 1.55
C VAL A 108 -13.05 -11.88 1.00
N TRP A 109 -12.25 -11.01 0.37
CA TRP A 109 -10.93 -11.32 -0.15
C TRP A 109 -9.99 -11.92 0.92
N ALA A 110 -9.97 -11.31 2.11
CA ALA A 110 -9.11 -11.70 3.21
C ALA A 110 -9.56 -13.02 3.81
N LYS A 111 -10.87 -13.16 4.08
CA LYS A 111 -11.46 -14.40 4.60
C LYS A 111 -11.21 -15.59 3.67
N ALA A 112 -11.46 -15.40 2.36
CA ALA A 112 -11.25 -16.45 1.37
C ALA A 112 -9.76 -16.85 1.29
N ALA A 113 -8.85 -15.88 1.28
CA ALA A 113 -7.41 -16.15 1.26
C ALA A 113 -6.95 -16.97 2.48
N ILE A 114 -7.30 -16.54 3.69
CA ILE A 114 -6.93 -17.25 4.93
C ILE A 114 -7.58 -18.64 4.99
N THR A 115 -8.85 -18.77 4.59
CA THR A 115 -9.53 -20.08 4.48
C THR A 115 -8.78 -21.02 3.55
N GLY A 116 -8.30 -20.51 2.40
CA GLY A 116 -7.49 -21.28 1.46
C GLY A 116 -6.15 -21.72 2.06
N ILE A 117 -5.47 -20.83 2.80
CA ILE A 117 -4.24 -21.18 3.53
C ILE A 117 -4.51 -22.28 4.57
N GLN A 118 -5.59 -22.18 5.33
CA GLN A 118 -5.95 -23.20 6.31
C GLN A 118 -6.35 -24.55 5.68
N ALA A 119 -6.83 -24.55 4.43
CA ALA A 119 -7.10 -25.78 3.70
C ALA A 119 -5.81 -26.43 3.15
N ASP A 120 -4.83 -25.62 2.73
CA ASP A 120 -3.56 -26.09 2.18
C ASP A 120 -2.58 -26.55 3.27
N PHE A 121 -2.64 -25.93 4.45
CA PHE A 121 -1.76 -26.19 5.59
C PHE A 121 -2.59 -26.54 6.82
N PRO A 122 -2.25 -27.59 7.59
CA PRO A 122 -3.03 -28.06 8.74
C PRO A 122 -2.92 -27.12 9.96
N LEU A 123 -3.36 -25.88 9.80
CA LEU A 123 -3.40 -24.83 10.82
C LEU A 123 -4.71 -24.96 11.61
N GLU A 124 -4.78 -25.99 12.44
CA GLU A 124 -5.92 -26.19 13.33
C GLU A 124 -6.08 -24.98 14.27
N ASN A 125 -7.32 -24.64 14.61
CA ASN A 125 -7.64 -23.51 15.49
C ASN A 125 -7.08 -22.15 15.04
N LEU A 126 -6.84 -21.97 13.73
CA LEU A 126 -6.61 -20.64 13.17
C LEU A 126 -7.91 -19.83 13.26
N THR A 127 -7.83 -18.64 13.87
CA THR A 127 -8.94 -17.69 13.94
C THR A 127 -8.59 -16.40 13.20
N THR A 128 -9.62 -15.70 12.75
CA THR A 128 -9.47 -14.40 12.09
C THR A 128 -10.41 -13.37 12.70
N SER A 129 -9.87 -12.21 13.05
CA SER A 129 -10.60 -11.08 13.63
C SER A 129 -10.41 -9.82 12.78
N PHE A 130 -11.43 -8.97 12.72
CA PHE A 130 -11.43 -7.74 11.91
C PHE A 130 -11.67 -6.53 12.81
N PHE A 131 -10.70 -5.63 12.85
CA PHE A 131 -10.71 -4.33 13.54
C PHE A 131 -10.76 -3.23 12.48
N SER A 132 -11.97 -3.02 11.96
CA SER A 132 -12.24 -2.32 10.71
C SER A 132 -12.60 -0.85 10.90
N HIS A 133 -11.81 0.03 10.29
CA HIS A 133 -11.98 1.48 10.38
C HIS A 133 -11.78 2.18 9.01
N PRO A 134 -12.47 1.75 7.93
CA PRO A 134 -12.23 2.25 6.56
C PRO A 134 -12.66 3.70 6.32
N SER A 135 -13.41 4.31 7.25
CA SER A 135 -13.89 5.70 7.14
C SER A 135 -12.98 6.71 7.84
N ASP A 136 -11.93 6.24 8.51
CA ASP A 136 -11.11 7.03 9.41
C ASP A 136 -9.67 7.16 8.87
N SER A 137 -9.07 8.31 9.10
CA SER A 137 -7.69 8.61 8.68
C SER A 137 -6.65 8.06 9.66
N SER A 138 -5.39 8.01 9.24
CA SER A 138 -4.25 7.69 10.10
C SER A 138 -4.16 8.63 11.31
N SER A 139 -4.55 9.89 11.15
CA SER A 139 -4.61 10.84 12.27
C SER A 139 -5.69 10.49 13.30
N VAL A 140 -6.84 9.96 12.84
CA VAL A 140 -7.92 9.50 13.72
C VAL A 140 -7.45 8.25 14.47
N TYR A 141 -6.82 7.29 13.79
CA TYR A 141 -6.28 6.08 14.42
C TYR A 141 -5.38 6.41 15.62
N LEU A 142 -4.45 7.36 15.48
CA LEU A 142 -3.56 7.81 16.57
C LEU A 142 -4.28 8.40 17.78
N SER A 143 -5.45 9.00 17.57
CA SER A 143 -6.23 9.63 18.64
C SER A 143 -7.30 8.71 19.25
N SER A 144 -7.45 7.52 18.68
CA SER A 144 -8.49 6.55 19.02
C SER A 144 -8.02 5.55 20.08
N GLN A 145 -8.83 4.52 20.35
CA GLN A 145 -8.44 3.36 21.15
C GLN A 145 -8.40 2.06 20.31
N TYR A 146 -8.34 2.17 18.98
CA TYR A 146 -8.47 1.01 18.09
C TYR A 146 -7.34 -0.01 18.26
N VAL A 147 -6.12 0.46 18.54
CA VAL A 147 -5.00 -0.45 18.84
C VAL A 147 -5.28 -1.24 20.11
N GLN A 148 -5.79 -0.60 21.18
CA GLN A 148 -6.10 -1.27 22.44
C GLN A 148 -7.21 -2.32 22.28
N GLU A 149 -8.22 -2.04 21.46
CA GLU A 149 -9.28 -2.99 21.12
C GLU A 149 -8.72 -4.23 20.41
N MET A 150 -7.82 -4.04 19.44
CA MET A 150 -7.14 -5.14 18.74
C MET A 150 -6.21 -5.94 19.66
N VAL A 151 -5.44 -5.26 20.50
CA VAL A 151 -4.50 -5.89 21.44
C VAL A 151 -5.21 -6.87 22.38
N ALA A 152 -6.46 -6.58 22.74
CA ALA A 152 -7.25 -7.46 23.61
C ALA A 152 -7.47 -8.87 23.03
N SER A 153 -7.40 -9.05 21.70
CA SER A 153 -7.49 -10.37 21.07
C SER A 153 -6.16 -11.11 20.95
N SER A 154 -5.04 -10.53 21.42
CA SER A 154 -3.69 -11.12 21.39
C SER A 154 -3.33 -11.78 20.04
N PRO A 155 -3.39 -11.04 18.91
CA PRO A 155 -3.09 -11.61 17.61
C PRO A 155 -1.59 -11.97 17.46
N ASP A 156 -1.31 -13.06 16.76
CA ASP A 156 0.04 -13.51 16.40
C ASP A 156 0.54 -12.88 15.10
N VAL A 157 -0.40 -12.57 14.19
CA VAL A 157 -0.15 -11.86 12.93
C VAL A 157 -1.19 -10.76 12.76
N ILE A 158 -0.73 -9.57 12.40
CA ILE A 158 -1.56 -8.39 12.17
C ILE A 158 -1.32 -7.89 10.75
N PHE A 159 -2.36 -7.87 9.94
CA PHE A 159 -2.38 -7.21 8.64
C PHE A 159 -2.96 -5.81 8.79
N TYR A 160 -2.07 -4.81 8.86
CA TYR A 160 -2.46 -3.42 8.98
C TYR A 160 -2.66 -2.82 7.58
N THR A 161 -3.92 -2.68 7.17
CA THR A 161 -4.28 -2.03 5.90
C THR A 161 -4.27 -0.50 6.08
N ILE A 162 -3.46 0.18 5.27
CA ILE A 162 -3.18 1.61 5.44
C ILE A 162 -4.33 2.49 4.91
N PRO A 163 -4.70 3.58 5.60
CA PRO A 163 -5.87 4.41 5.28
C PRO A 163 -5.59 5.48 4.20
N ALA A 164 -4.88 5.10 3.13
CA ALA A 164 -4.40 6.05 2.12
C ALA A 164 -5.53 6.84 1.42
N LYS A 165 -6.71 6.22 1.26
CA LYS A 165 -7.88 6.85 0.63
C LYS A 165 -8.45 7.96 1.51
N ILE A 166 -8.61 7.71 2.81
CA ILE A 166 -9.18 8.70 3.73
C ILE A 166 -8.16 9.79 4.04
N ASP A 167 -6.87 9.45 4.20
CA ASP A 167 -5.81 10.44 4.39
C ASP A 167 -5.76 11.48 3.25
N GLN A 168 -6.00 11.03 2.01
CA GLN A 168 -6.16 11.91 0.86
C GLN A 168 -7.39 12.82 1.00
N VAL A 169 -8.55 12.25 1.34
CA VAL A 169 -9.82 12.99 1.47
C VAL A 169 -9.76 14.07 2.55
N VAL A 170 -9.11 13.79 3.68
CA VAL A 170 -8.96 14.75 4.78
C VAL A 170 -7.73 15.66 4.63
N ASP A 171 -7.05 15.60 3.50
CA ASP A 171 -5.96 16.51 3.11
C ASP A 171 -4.75 16.49 4.07
N ILE A 172 -4.44 15.32 4.64
CA ILE A 172 -3.23 15.06 5.43
C ILE A 172 -2.01 15.11 4.50
N SER A 173 -0.86 15.62 4.94
CA SER A 173 0.35 15.60 4.09
C SER A 173 0.90 14.17 3.90
N LEU A 174 1.63 13.90 2.82
CA LEU A 174 2.27 12.58 2.61
C LEU A 174 3.20 12.20 3.78
N ALA A 175 3.96 13.18 4.28
CA ALA A 175 4.88 13.00 5.39
C ALA A 175 4.14 12.68 6.69
N ASP A 176 3.06 13.41 7.01
CA ASP A 176 2.27 13.18 8.22
C ASP A 176 1.54 11.84 8.14
N SER A 177 0.96 11.47 6.99
CA SER A 177 0.31 10.17 6.78
C SER A 177 1.29 9.02 7.05
N THR A 178 2.47 9.07 6.43
CA THR A 178 3.54 8.08 6.61
C THR A 178 4.00 8.01 8.07
N GLN A 179 4.23 9.16 8.70
CA GLN A 179 4.64 9.23 10.09
C GLN A 179 3.56 8.66 11.03
N ASN A 180 2.29 8.94 10.77
CA ASN A 180 1.18 8.45 11.57
C ASN A 180 1.09 6.93 11.48
N ILE A 181 1.19 6.36 10.28
CA ILE A 181 1.18 4.91 10.05
C ILE A 181 2.30 4.23 10.84
N TYR A 182 3.52 4.79 10.83
CA TYR A 182 4.64 4.21 11.59
C TYR A 182 4.50 4.39 13.11
N LYS A 183 3.92 5.50 13.59
CA LYS A 183 3.60 5.66 15.01
C LYS A 183 2.59 4.60 15.48
N ILE A 184 1.56 4.32 14.67
CA ILE A 184 0.57 3.26 14.96
C ILE A 184 1.24 1.89 14.93
N TYR A 185 2.11 1.62 13.94
CA TYR A 185 2.90 0.40 13.89
C TYR A 185 3.74 0.20 15.16
N ASP A 186 4.41 1.25 15.63
CA ASP A 186 5.22 1.21 16.85
C ASP A 186 4.37 1.04 18.11
N GLU A 187 3.18 1.63 18.16
CA GLU A 187 2.22 1.42 19.24
C GLU A 187 1.79 -0.05 19.32
N ILE A 188 1.42 -0.65 18.18
CA ILE A 188 1.07 -2.07 18.08
C ILE A 188 2.25 -2.94 18.53
N ARG A 189 3.45 -2.68 18.00
CA ARG A 189 4.67 -3.42 18.32
C ARG A 189 5.04 -3.33 19.80
N SER A 190 4.82 -2.17 20.42
CA SER A 190 5.06 -1.99 21.85
C SER A 190 4.05 -2.75 22.72
N ALA A 191 2.80 -2.86 22.27
CA ALA A 191 1.75 -3.57 22.98
C ALA A 191 1.80 -5.09 22.77
N LEU A 192 2.26 -5.54 21.60
CA LEU A 192 2.36 -6.94 21.17
C LEU A 192 3.77 -7.21 20.62
N PRO A 193 4.79 -7.34 21.48
CA PRO A 193 6.18 -7.50 21.06
C PRO A 193 6.47 -8.81 20.32
N ASP A 194 5.58 -9.79 20.42
CA ASP A 194 5.68 -11.11 19.78
C ASP A 194 4.75 -11.25 18.55
N ALA A 195 4.01 -10.20 18.17
CA ALA A 195 3.14 -10.23 16.99
C ALA A 195 3.91 -9.82 15.73
N LEU A 196 3.72 -10.58 14.65
CA LEU A 196 4.20 -10.18 13.33
C LEU A 196 3.23 -9.16 12.72
N ILE A 197 3.70 -7.94 12.49
CA ILE A 197 2.91 -6.90 11.83
C ILE A 197 3.34 -6.78 10.37
N VAL A 198 2.38 -6.85 9.46
CA VAL A 198 2.59 -6.67 8.02
C VAL A 198 1.70 -5.52 7.56
N LEU A 199 2.33 -4.46 7.04
CA LEU A 199 1.61 -3.38 6.38
C LEU A 199 1.02 -3.88 5.07
N VAL A 200 -0.18 -3.43 4.72
CA VAL A 200 -0.88 -3.81 3.49
C VAL A 200 -1.40 -2.55 2.82
N THR A 201 -1.03 -2.33 1.56
CA THR A 201 -1.60 -1.24 0.75
C THR A 201 -3.08 -1.50 0.48
N PRO A 202 -3.96 -0.49 0.34
CA PRO A 202 -5.38 -0.72 0.19
C PRO A 202 -5.75 -1.20 -1.23
N PRO A 203 -6.92 -1.84 -1.41
CA PRO A 203 -7.46 -2.13 -2.73
C PRO A 203 -7.59 -0.89 -3.61
N PRO A 204 -7.48 -1.00 -4.95
CA PRO A 204 -7.65 0.14 -5.83
C PRO A 204 -9.07 0.74 -5.75
N ALA A 205 -9.17 2.03 -6.11
CA ALA A 205 -10.43 2.75 -6.21
C ALA A 205 -10.37 3.65 -7.47
N GLU A 206 -10.98 3.20 -8.56
CA GLU A 206 -10.96 3.90 -9.85
C GLU A 206 -11.51 5.33 -9.76
N ALA A 207 -12.62 5.54 -9.05
CA ALA A 207 -13.22 6.85 -8.86
C ALA A 207 -12.36 7.81 -8.03
N LYS A 208 -11.34 7.30 -7.34
CA LYS A 208 -10.35 8.09 -6.59
C LYS A 208 -9.07 8.36 -7.38
N VAL A 209 -8.95 7.82 -8.59
CA VAL A 209 -7.83 8.13 -9.48
C VAL A 209 -8.01 9.54 -10.02
N ALA A 210 -6.98 10.38 -9.84
CA ALA A 210 -7.04 11.80 -10.20
C ALA A 210 -8.17 12.60 -9.49
N ASP A 211 -8.72 12.07 -8.39
CA ASP A 211 -9.53 12.82 -7.44
C ASP A 211 -8.57 13.60 -6.52
N TRP A 212 -8.14 14.77 -6.98
CA TRP A 212 -7.08 15.53 -6.35
C TRP A 212 -7.55 16.23 -5.07
N ASN A 213 -6.75 16.16 -4.00
CA ASN A 213 -6.90 17.04 -2.84
C ASN A 213 -6.32 18.45 -3.10
N SER A 214 -6.30 19.30 -2.07
CA SER A 214 -5.81 20.68 -2.21
C SER A 214 -4.32 20.79 -2.55
N ARG A 215 -3.56 19.70 -2.41
CA ARG A 215 -2.12 19.57 -2.73
C ARG A 215 -1.86 18.92 -4.09
N ALA A 216 -2.90 18.72 -4.91
CA ALA A 216 -2.80 18.02 -6.19
C ALA A 216 -2.30 16.56 -6.04
N LEU A 217 -2.72 15.90 -4.96
CA LEU A 217 -2.39 14.49 -4.67
C LEU A 217 -3.67 13.65 -4.71
N ASP A 218 -3.57 12.46 -5.29
CA ASP A 218 -4.59 11.41 -5.17
C ASP A 218 -4.11 10.31 -4.22
N TYR A 219 -4.97 9.34 -3.90
CA TYR A 219 -4.67 8.32 -2.89
C TYR A 219 -3.45 7.44 -3.26
N ARG A 220 -3.11 7.33 -4.55
CA ARG A 220 -1.96 6.55 -5.01
C ARG A 220 -0.67 7.24 -4.64
N ASN A 221 -0.64 8.57 -4.58
CA ASN A 221 0.52 9.30 -4.06
C ASN A 221 0.84 8.91 -2.61
N TYR A 222 -0.17 8.72 -1.76
CA TYR A 222 0.00 8.27 -0.38
C TYR A 222 0.52 6.83 -0.30
N THR A 223 -0.07 5.94 -1.11
CA THR A 223 0.35 4.53 -1.19
C THR A 223 1.81 4.43 -1.65
N ASN A 224 2.16 5.11 -2.73
CA ASN A 224 3.51 5.11 -3.29
C ASN A 224 4.54 5.74 -2.34
N ASN A 225 4.18 6.84 -1.67
CA ASN A 225 5.06 7.50 -0.71
C ASN A 225 5.42 6.57 0.44
N LEU A 226 4.43 5.86 1.01
CA LEU A 226 4.71 4.89 2.08
C LEU A 226 5.62 3.77 1.58
N VAL A 227 5.34 3.21 0.40
CA VAL A 227 6.16 2.12 -0.18
C VAL A 227 7.61 2.56 -0.39
N GLU A 228 7.82 3.77 -0.91
CA GLU A 228 9.15 4.34 -1.15
C GLU A 228 9.91 4.58 0.16
N GLU A 229 9.29 5.23 1.15
CA GLU A 229 9.88 5.46 2.47
C GLU A 229 10.17 4.14 3.21
N ASN A 230 9.31 3.13 3.01
CA ASN A 230 9.48 1.83 3.64
C ASN A 230 10.70 1.05 3.16
N ALA A 231 11.22 1.35 1.96
CA ALA A 231 12.42 0.72 1.43
C ALA A 231 13.65 0.93 2.33
N ALA A 232 13.69 2.02 3.09
CA ALA A 232 14.77 2.31 4.04
C ALA A 232 14.55 1.70 5.44
N LEU A 233 13.28 1.45 5.82
CA LEU A 233 12.91 1.03 7.18
C LEU A 233 12.74 -0.49 7.31
N THR A 234 12.61 -1.21 6.19
CA THR A 234 12.48 -2.68 6.13
C THR A 234 11.32 -3.25 6.96
N VAL A 235 10.27 -2.44 7.18
CA VAL A 235 9.04 -2.94 7.80
C VAL A 235 8.36 -3.91 6.83
N PRO A 236 7.87 -5.09 7.29
CA PRO A 236 7.13 -6.00 6.43
C PRO A 236 5.95 -5.30 5.76
N LEU A 237 5.90 -5.38 4.43
CA LEU A 237 4.91 -4.70 3.60
C LEU A 237 4.48 -5.59 2.44
N TYR A 238 3.18 -5.70 2.24
CA TYR A 238 2.57 -6.23 1.03
C TYR A 238 1.99 -5.08 0.21
N ASP A 239 2.68 -4.74 -0.89
CA ASP A 239 2.18 -3.79 -1.89
C ASP A 239 1.20 -4.48 -2.84
N LEU A 240 0.06 -4.90 -2.28
CA LEU A 240 -1.00 -5.55 -3.01
C LEU A 240 -1.65 -4.65 -4.06
N HIS A 241 -1.56 -3.32 -3.88
CA HIS A 241 -2.05 -2.36 -4.85
C HIS A 241 -1.23 -2.45 -6.13
N ALA A 242 0.10 -2.40 -6.03
CA ALA A 242 0.97 -2.59 -7.18
C ALA A 242 0.84 -4.00 -7.79
N ASP A 243 0.76 -5.04 -6.94
CA ASP A 243 0.57 -6.43 -7.40
C ASP A 243 -0.71 -6.59 -8.22
N PHE A 244 -1.81 -5.96 -7.78
CA PHE A 244 -3.09 -6.00 -8.49
C PHE A 244 -2.98 -5.35 -9.87
N PHE A 245 -2.37 -4.16 -9.98
CA PHE A 245 -2.20 -3.50 -11.28
C PHE A 245 -1.23 -4.24 -12.22
N ALA A 246 -0.18 -4.86 -11.67
CA ALA A 246 0.72 -5.73 -12.42
C ALA A 246 -0.06 -6.92 -12.99
N GLU A 247 -0.94 -7.52 -12.21
CA GLU A 247 -1.73 -8.66 -12.65
C GLU A 247 -2.78 -8.29 -13.70
N LEU A 248 -3.43 -7.12 -13.58
CA LEU A 248 -4.30 -6.60 -14.64
C LEU A 248 -3.53 -6.43 -15.96
N THR A 249 -2.31 -5.91 -15.89
CA THR A 249 -1.43 -5.73 -17.05
C THR A 249 -1.07 -7.07 -17.67
N ASN A 250 -0.74 -8.08 -16.86
CA ASN A 250 -0.42 -9.44 -17.32
C ASN A 250 -1.61 -10.10 -18.03
N ARG A 251 -2.84 -9.87 -17.52
CA ARG A 251 -4.08 -10.41 -18.08
C ARG A 251 -4.60 -9.61 -19.28
N GLY A 252 -4.08 -8.41 -19.52
CA GLY A 252 -4.60 -7.50 -20.54
C GLY A 252 -6.00 -6.99 -20.21
N GLU A 253 -6.31 -6.84 -18.91
CA GLU A 253 -7.62 -6.40 -18.43
C GLU A 253 -7.59 -4.98 -17.87
N THR A 254 -8.76 -4.35 -17.79
CA THR A 254 -8.93 -2.99 -17.29
C THR A 254 -9.52 -2.99 -15.90
N LEU A 255 -9.10 -2.02 -15.06
CA LEU A 255 -9.57 -1.87 -13.68
C LEU A 255 -11.10 -1.87 -13.57
N ALA A 256 -11.81 -1.17 -14.45
CA ALA A 256 -13.27 -1.08 -14.48
C ALA A 256 -14.00 -2.45 -14.44
N ASN A 257 -13.40 -3.53 -14.94
CA ASN A 257 -13.99 -4.87 -14.88
C ASN A 257 -14.07 -5.45 -13.46
N PHE A 258 -13.25 -4.92 -12.55
CA PHE A 258 -13.06 -5.39 -11.19
C PHE A 258 -13.62 -4.44 -10.13
N MET A 259 -14.20 -3.32 -10.57
CA MET A 259 -14.80 -2.31 -9.69
C MET A 259 -16.32 -2.45 -9.64
N ASP A 260 -16.90 -1.97 -8.54
CA ASP A 260 -18.32 -1.72 -8.43
C ASP A 260 -18.78 -0.61 -9.39
N ALA A 261 -20.09 -0.39 -9.47
CA ALA A 261 -20.65 0.62 -10.38
C ALA A 261 -20.20 2.05 -10.05
N ALA A 262 -19.82 2.32 -8.80
CA ALA A 262 -19.34 3.61 -8.36
C ALA A 262 -17.83 3.80 -8.59
N GLY A 263 -17.08 2.74 -8.91
CA GLY A 263 -15.63 2.78 -9.03
C GLY A 263 -14.91 2.98 -7.69
N LEU A 264 -15.59 2.81 -6.55
CA LEU A 264 -15.03 3.09 -5.22
C LEU A 264 -14.50 1.81 -4.55
N GLU A 265 -15.16 0.69 -4.80
CA GLU A 265 -14.88 -0.59 -4.16
C GLU A 265 -14.73 -1.70 -5.20
N LEU A 266 -14.03 -2.76 -4.83
CA LEU A 266 -13.92 -3.94 -5.68
C LEU A 266 -15.27 -4.66 -5.77
N ASN A 267 -15.68 -5.04 -6.99
CA ASN A 267 -16.77 -5.99 -7.20
C ASN A 267 -16.32 -7.42 -6.84
N GLU A 268 -17.21 -8.41 -6.98
CA GLU A 268 -16.91 -9.81 -6.66
C GLU A 268 -15.63 -10.35 -7.36
N ALA A 269 -15.46 -10.08 -8.65
CA ALA A 269 -14.27 -10.50 -9.39
C ALA A 269 -13.00 -9.77 -8.88
N GLY A 270 -13.14 -8.48 -8.55
CA GLY A 270 -12.06 -7.69 -7.94
C GLY A 270 -11.64 -8.24 -6.58
N GLN A 271 -12.61 -8.53 -5.72
CA GLN A 271 -12.37 -9.12 -4.40
C GLN A 271 -11.65 -10.47 -4.53
N GLN A 272 -12.06 -11.29 -5.49
CA GLN A 272 -11.38 -12.56 -5.77
C GLN A 272 -9.92 -12.35 -6.19
N LEU A 273 -9.68 -11.50 -7.20
CA LEU A 273 -8.32 -11.24 -7.71
C LEU A 273 -7.41 -10.64 -6.62
N TYR A 274 -7.93 -9.70 -5.84
CA TYR A 274 -7.18 -9.10 -4.74
C TYR A 274 -6.85 -10.13 -3.65
N GLY A 275 -7.80 -11.01 -3.33
CA GLY A 275 -7.61 -12.14 -2.44
C GLY A 275 -6.55 -13.13 -2.95
N GLU A 276 -6.52 -13.40 -4.27
CA GLU A 276 -5.47 -14.21 -4.90
C GLU A 276 -4.08 -13.59 -4.72
N MET A 277 -3.94 -12.26 -4.93
CA MET A 277 -2.66 -11.56 -4.73
C MET A 277 -2.20 -11.58 -3.27
N PHE A 278 -3.13 -11.40 -2.34
CA PHE A 278 -2.85 -11.52 -0.92
C PHE A 278 -2.42 -12.95 -0.56
N ALA A 279 -3.18 -13.96 -0.97
CA ALA A 279 -2.88 -15.36 -0.70
C ALA A 279 -1.55 -15.80 -1.34
N ASN A 280 -1.21 -15.26 -2.50
CA ASN A 280 0.09 -15.45 -3.12
C ASN A 280 1.20 -14.80 -2.29
N SER A 281 1.03 -13.55 -1.87
CA SER A 281 1.99 -12.86 -0.98
C SER A 281 2.26 -13.67 0.29
N LEU A 282 1.22 -14.21 0.94
CA LEU A 282 1.37 -15.06 2.12
C LEU A 282 2.28 -16.27 1.88
N ARG A 283 2.20 -16.90 0.69
CA ARG A 283 2.93 -18.13 0.35
C ARG A 283 4.35 -17.88 -0.13
N ILE A 284 4.58 -16.81 -0.91
CA ILE A 284 5.84 -16.66 -1.66
C ILE A 284 6.65 -15.41 -1.30
N ARG A 285 6.03 -14.39 -0.70
CA ARG A 285 6.74 -13.14 -0.42
C ARG A 285 7.56 -13.30 0.87
N MET A 286 8.87 -13.22 0.72
CA MET A 286 9.79 -13.28 1.84
C MET A 286 9.83 -11.93 2.54
N ILE A 287 9.55 -11.95 3.85
CA ILE A 287 9.58 -10.77 4.72
C ILE A 287 10.44 -11.06 5.95
N ASN A 288 10.78 -10.00 6.69
CA ASN A 288 11.42 -10.15 7.97
C ASN A 288 10.38 -10.54 9.05
N THR A 289 10.51 -11.74 9.60
CA THR A 289 9.64 -12.31 10.64
C THR A 289 10.28 -12.31 12.04
N THR A 290 11.44 -11.65 12.21
CA THR A 290 12.18 -11.66 13.49
C THR A 290 11.50 -10.86 14.60
N ALA A 291 10.56 -9.98 14.26
CA ALA A 291 9.74 -9.24 15.23
C ALA A 291 8.53 -10.04 15.76
N GLY A 292 8.22 -11.19 15.17
CA GLY A 292 7.17 -12.08 15.66
C GLY A 292 7.66 -13.07 16.74
N LEU A 293 6.78 -13.99 17.14
CA LEU A 293 6.93 -14.95 18.23
C LEU A 293 8.34 -15.55 18.28
N TYR A 294 8.98 -15.42 19.43
CA TYR A 294 10.28 -16.00 19.71
C TYR A 294 10.21 -17.07 20.81
N VAL A 295 10.89 -18.19 20.60
CA VAL A 295 11.02 -19.28 21.59
C VAL A 295 12.49 -19.41 22.00
N GLU A 296 12.75 -19.33 23.31
CA GLU A 296 14.10 -19.29 23.89
C GLU A 296 14.98 -20.46 23.42
N GLY A 297 16.07 -20.14 22.71
CA GLY A 297 16.97 -21.11 22.08
C GLY A 297 17.12 -20.93 20.56
N GLU A 298 16.18 -20.22 19.92
CA GLU A 298 16.09 -20.04 18.46
C GLU A 298 16.33 -18.57 18.06
N LYS A 299 17.53 -18.05 18.36
CA LYS A 299 17.89 -16.60 18.39
C LYS A 299 17.18 -15.68 17.37
N PRO A 300 16.62 -14.53 17.82
CA PRO A 300 16.37 -13.35 17.01
C PRO A 300 17.40 -12.28 17.33
N ALA A 301 17.80 -11.53 16.30
CA ALA A 301 18.45 -10.24 16.47
C ALA A 301 17.36 -9.18 16.65
N TYR A 302 17.28 -8.57 17.84
CA TYR A 302 16.44 -7.40 18.05
C TYR A 302 17.17 -6.18 17.48
N THR A 303 16.65 -5.60 16.39
CA THR A 303 17.01 -4.24 15.96
C THR A 303 15.79 -3.36 16.12
N PRO A 304 15.80 -2.39 17.06
CA PRO A 304 14.80 -1.33 17.08
C PRO A 304 14.77 -0.65 15.72
N ILE A 305 13.58 -0.48 15.13
CA ILE A 305 13.39 0.53 14.09
C ILE A 305 13.64 1.86 14.82
N ALA A 306 14.75 2.52 14.52
CA ALA A 306 15.01 3.86 15.02
C ALA A 306 14.43 4.85 14.00
N PRO A 307 13.36 5.59 14.30
CA PRO A 307 13.03 6.76 13.52
C PRO A 307 13.71 7.96 14.18
N THR A 308 14.83 8.40 13.62
CA THR A 308 14.97 9.85 13.43
C THR A 308 14.78 10.08 11.94
N LEU A 309 13.52 10.08 11.52
CA LEU A 309 13.10 10.83 10.34
C LEU A 309 13.53 12.27 10.61
N VAL A 310 14.70 12.65 10.11
CA VAL A 310 15.12 14.03 10.07
C VAL A 310 14.18 14.70 9.08
N VAL A 311 13.18 15.38 9.61
CA VAL A 311 12.41 16.36 8.84
C VAL A 311 13.44 17.26 8.18
N PRO A 312 13.53 17.36 6.85
CA PRO A 312 14.34 18.40 6.25
C PRO A 312 13.71 19.72 6.69
N VAL A 313 14.36 20.38 7.65
CA VAL A 313 14.06 21.76 7.99
C VAL A 313 14.30 22.52 6.70
N ALA A 314 13.21 22.96 6.05
CA ALA A 314 13.31 23.92 4.96
C ALA A 314 14.24 25.05 5.44
N PRO A 315 15.21 25.51 4.65
CA PRO A 315 16.11 26.56 5.09
C PRO A 315 15.24 27.75 5.51
N VAL A 316 15.18 27.99 6.81
CA VAL A 316 14.73 29.26 7.34
C VAL A 316 15.75 30.25 6.79
N THR A 317 15.34 31.05 5.81
CA THR A 317 16.03 32.30 5.50
C THR A 317 15.95 33.15 6.76
N VAL A 318 16.95 32.99 7.62
CA VAL A 318 17.24 33.94 8.68
C VAL A 318 17.68 35.20 7.94
N ILE A 319 16.80 36.20 7.92
CA ILE A 319 17.23 37.57 7.64
C ILE A 319 17.96 37.99 8.91
N GLU A 320 19.27 37.72 8.97
CA GLU A 320 20.12 38.26 10.02
C GLU A 320 20.26 39.76 9.78
N GLU A 321 19.67 40.52 10.70
CA GLU A 321 20.01 41.91 10.95
C GLU A 321 21.48 41.97 11.38
N ALA A 322 22.35 42.34 10.44
CA ALA A 322 23.76 42.53 10.72
C ALA A 322 23.96 43.80 11.56
N VAL A 323 24.18 43.61 12.86
CA VAL A 323 24.82 44.60 13.73
C VAL A 323 26.28 44.68 13.29
N SER A 324 26.62 45.72 12.53
CA SER A 324 27.99 45.98 12.08
C SER A 324 28.79 46.75 13.15
N GLU A 325 29.99 46.25 13.38
CA GLU A 325 30.99 46.70 14.34
C GLU A 325 31.35 48.19 14.21
N GLU A 326 31.50 48.82 15.38
CA GLU A 326 32.02 50.16 15.59
C GLU A 326 33.48 50.24 15.12
N THR A 327 33.72 50.90 13.98
CA THR A 327 35.05 51.31 13.55
C THR A 327 35.11 52.82 13.43
N VAL A 328 36.03 53.39 14.19
CA VAL A 328 36.35 54.81 14.36
C VAL A 328 36.55 55.47 13.00
N TYR A 329 35.73 56.47 12.69
CA TYR A 329 35.88 57.35 11.53
C TYR A 329 36.41 58.71 12.01
N GLU A 330 37.64 59.06 11.62
CA GLU A 330 38.18 60.41 11.79
C GLU A 330 37.50 61.36 10.79
N GLU A 331 37.03 62.51 11.28
CA GLU A 331 36.37 63.55 10.48
C GLU A 331 37.33 64.17 9.44
N PRO A 332 37.01 64.13 8.13
CA PRO A 332 37.57 65.09 7.20
C PRO A 332 36.80 66.42 7.30
N VAL A 333 37.56 67.47 7.58
CA VAL A 333 37.17 68.89 7.62
C VAL A 333 36.43 69.31 6.35
N TYR A 334 35.18 69.75 6.49
CA TYR A 334 34.45 70.45 5.43
C TYR A 334 34.67 71.96 5.60
N GLU A 335 35.27 72.60 4.59
CA GLU A 335 35.23 74.05 4.47
C GLU A 335 33.84 74.51 4.02
N GLU A 336 33.27 75.49 4.72
CA GLU A 336 31.96 76.06 4.40
C GLU A 336 31.98 76.76 3.02
N PRO A 337 31.14 76.35 2.05
CA PRO A 337 30.93 77.18 0.87
C PRO A 337 30.07 78.39 1.26
N THR A 338 30.71 79.55 1.12
CA THR A 338 30.20 80.88 1.40
C THR A 338 28.95 81.21 0.59
N TYR A 339 27.90 81.68 1.28
CA TYR A 339 26.68 82.20 0.68
C TYR A 339 26.96 83.36 -0.28
N VAL A 340 26.50 83.24 -1.52
CA VAL A 340 26.41 84.35 -2.48
C VAL A 340 25.01 84.35 -3.10
N ALA A 341 24.20 85.35 -2.76
CA ALA A 341 23.02 85.76 -3.53
C ALA A 341 23.42 86.92 -4.47
N PRO A 342 22.60 87.43 -5.41
CA PRO A 342 21.38 86.93 -6.09
C PRO A 342 21.46 87.12 -7.63
N TYR A 343 20.39 86.83 -8.39
CA TYR A 343 19.81 87.79 -9.37
C TYR A 343 18.45 87.28 -9.89
N VAL A 344 17.45 88.16 -9.91
CA VAL A 344 16.11 87.97 -10.50
C VAL A 344 15.88 89.15 -11.44
N GLU A 345 15.42 88.87 -12.67
CA GLU A 345 14.55 89.72 -13.53
C GLU A 345 14.41 89.07 -14.92
N PRO A 346 13.41 89.41 -15.77
CA PRO A 346 11.98 89.62 -15.53
C PRO A 346 11.10 88.76 -16.49
N ILE A 347 9.79 88.71 -16.20
CA ILE A 347 8.76 88.06 -17.04
C ILE A 347 8.47 88.93 -18.28
N ILE A 348 8.38 88.30 -19.46
CA ILE A 348 7.64 88.84 -20.62
C ILE A 348 6.69 87.75 -21.14
N ASN A 349 5.39 88.04 -21.04
CA ASN A 349 4.30 87.37 -21.75
C ASN A 349 4.34 87.76 -23.23
N ASP A 350 4.10 86.81 -24.15
CA ASP A 350 3.06 87.02 -25.17
C ASP A 350 2.67 85.77 -25.97
N THR A 351 1.34 85.66 -26.18
CA THR A 351 0.60 85.05 -27.31
C THR A 351 0.54 83.53 -27.57
N LEU A 352 -0.64 82.98 -27.25
CA LEU A 352 -1.44 81.90 -27.88
C LEU A 352 -1.57 82.00 -29.42
N PRO A 353 -2.32 81.12 -30.14
CA PRO A 353 -2.58 79.66 -30.06
C PRO A 353 -2.50 78.98 -31.47
N ASN A 354 -3.19 77.83 -31.64
CA ASN A 354 -3.66 77.17 -32.89
C ASN A 354 -2.73 76.04 -33.42
N THR A 355 -3.18 74.86 -33.87
CA THR A 355 -4.45 74.44 -34.51
C THR A 355 -4.73 72.93 -34.35
N SER A 356 -6.03 72.64 -34.39
CA SER A 356 -6.83 71.42 -34.55
C SER A 356 -6.48 70.40 -35.66
N ASN A 357 -6.85 69.13 -35.43
CA ASN A 357 -7.77 68.28 -36.23
C ASN A 357 -7.76 66.85 -35.61
N SER A 358 -8.82 66.25 -35.05
CA SER A 358 -10.18 65.92 -35.54
C SER A 358 -10.17 65.07 -36.81
N THR A 359 -10.55 63.78 -36.72
CA THR A 359 -11.84 63.28 -37.27
C THR A 359 -12.20 61.92 -36.65
N ALA A 360 -13.46 61.82 -36.17
CA ALA A 360 -14.28 60.60 -36.13
C ALA A 360 -14.52 60.10 -37.58
N THR A 361 -15.02 58.91 -37.88
CA THR A 361 -16.41 58.38 -37.83
C THR A 361 -16.31 56.96 -38.46
N ASP A 362 -17.19 55.96 -38.38
CA ASP A 362 -18.63 55.79 -38.17
C ASP A 362 -18.82 54.28 -37.87
N ALA A 363 -19.64 53.85 -36.91
CA ALA A 363 -21.10 53.66 -36.96
C ALA A 363 -21.57 52.39 -37.72
N ASN A 364 -22.15 51.45 -36.95
CA ASN A 364 -23.54 50.93 -37.05
C ASN A 364 -23.64 49.61 -36.27
N THR A 365 -24.43 49.52 -35.18
CA THR A 365 -25.89 49.17 -35.13
C THR A 365 -26.17 47.80 -35.76
N ASP A 366 -26.99 46.91 -35.20
CA ASP A 366 -28.20 47.16 -34.43
C ASP A 366 -28.69 45.87 -33.73
N ASP A 367 -29.22 46.04 -32.52
CA ASP A 367 -30.51 45.52 -32.02
C ASP A 367 -30.93 44.06 -32.27
N THR A 368 -31.25 43.35 -31.18
CA THR A 368 -32.64 43.38 -30.66
C THR A 368 -32.73 42.77 -29.25
N GLU A 369 -33.22 43.61 -28.33
CA GLU A 369 -33.96 43.26 -27.10
C GLU A 369 -35.24 42.42 -27.42
N THR A 370 -36.09 41.89 -26.54
CA THR A 370 -36.46 42.17 -25.14
C THR A 370 -37.40 41.05 -24.64
N SER A 371 -37.52 40.92 -23.31
CA SER A 371 -38.77 40.65 -22.53
C SER A 371 -39.39 39.23 -22.57
N THR A 372 -39.99 38.65 -21.51
CA THR A 372 -40.42 39.11 -20.17
C THR A 372 -40.91 37.90 -19.35
N ASN A 373 -40.82 38.01 -18.01
CA ASN A 373 -41.74 37.54 -16.95
C ASN A 373 -42.30 36.10 -16.90
N MET A 374 -42.20 35.47 -15.72
CA MET A 374 -43.34 35.28 -14.80
C MET A 374 -42.89 34.69 -13.45
N GLU A 375 -43.22 35.40 -12.36
CA GLU A 375 -43.45 34.83 -11.02
C GLU A 375 -44.76 34.02 -11.01
N THR A 376 -44.81 32.91 -10.25
CA THR A 376 -46.00 32.53 -9.48
C THR A 376 -45.65 31.60 -8.31
N ASN A 377 -46.22 31.94 -7.15
CA ASN A 377 -46.29 31.23 -5.87
C ASN A 377 -46.91 29.83 -5.95
N GLY A 378 -46.68 28.99 -4.93
CA GLY A 378 -47.61 27.90 -4.59
C GLY A 378 -47.12 26.84 -3.59
N THR A 379 -47.33 27.10 -2.31
CA THR A 379 -47.35 26.15 -1.18
C THR A 379 -48.42 25.06 -1.35
N THR A 380 -48.15 23.79 -0.97
CA THR A 380 -49.09 22.93 -0.19
C THR A 380 -48.40 21.69 0.39
N SER A 381 -48.69 21.43 1.66
CA SER A 381 -48.51 20.15 2.38
C SER A 381 -49.31 19.00 1.77
N ASN A 382 -48.77 17.79 1.88
CA ASN A 382 -49.37 16.67 2.61
C ASN A 382 -48.30 15.62 2.95
#